data_AF-A0A8S1CF96-F1
#
_entry.id   AF-A0A8S1CF96-F1
#
_cell.length_a   1.000
_cell.length_b   1.000
_cell.length_c   1.000
_cell.angle_alpha   90.00
_cell.angle_beta   90.00
_cell.angle_gamma   90.00
#
_symmetry.space_group_name_H-M   'P 1'
#
loop_
_entity.id
_entity.type
_entity.pdbx_description
1 polymer ?
#
loop_
_entity_poly.entity_id
_entity_poly.type
_entity_poly.pdbx_seq_one_letter_code
_entity_poly.pdbx_strand_id
1 'polypeptide(L)'
;MRRRTGVGAIHKQKLEQEKYKDKGSEMQESHLEQMSRQMEVFRANLEEFAGKHKHEIKKNAQFRRQFQSMCAAIGVDPLASGKGFWSVLGIGDFYFELSVQIIEICLATNYKNGGLISMRELLERLARTRTQEVSAEDVLNAGKKLRKLGNGFSIVAIGPGQHLVQSVPGELNMDHTTVLQKASDTGRTSVDDLCRSLAWDRERAERALEHMLKEGLAWIDTQEEGLAQILRTMEERWAPILADCYLSGEVPVTKSFVCDILDAKSTGKVIQILNSMYPEPRLSHLKRVNSDKKKNLLQVLLTEEKETLEKILQCFAEKDIRVSEPFVVTVPAEGAKTKRQNQFATCLWPVAVFTADKYLESVIEGTNFSEKDKSEINNLMVVALKAAERSKRLGGKGVGAVVAFKGKVLGVGCDLRTRHPLKHACAAVLDMVSWVKQGRQGDPPPWAAPDLAECDFATLRAPESYLCTNYDVVVTREPCTFCAMALLHNRVKRVFYGCAATQGALGSRVKLHTLPGINHRYEVFGRVMREECAQMVAACDVKHDCCS
;
A
#
# COMPACT_ATOMS: atom_id res chain seq x y z
N MET A 1 49.41 88.45 1.67
CA MET A 1 49.05 87.22 0.93
C MET A 1 50.20 86.22 1.01
N ARG A 2 49.93 84.95 1.35
CA ARG A 2 50.92 83.85 1.36
C ARG A 2 51.74 83.87 0.06
N ARG A 3 53.08 83.92 0.17
CA ARG A 3 54.00 83.77 -0.95
C ARG A 3 53.70 82.45 -1.65
N ARG A 4 53.32 82.52 -2.93
CA ARG A 4 53.18 81.36 -3.81
C ARG A 4 54.55 80.71 -3.97
N THR A 5 54.62 79.39 -3.88
CA THR A 5 55.84 78.60 -4.06
C THR A 5 56.49 78.91 -5.41
N GLY A 6 57.79 79.19 -5.41
CA GLY A 6 58.53 79.57 -6.62
C GLY A 6 58.63 78.43 -7.63
N VAL A 7 58.73 78.77 -8.92
CA VAL A 7 58.76 77.83 -10.06
C VAL A 7 59.84 76.75 -9.92
N GLY A 8 61.00 77.08 -9.33
CA GLY A 8 62.06 76.10 -9.04
C GLY A 8 61.67 75.06 -7.98
N ALA A 9 60.85 75.42 -6.99
CA ALA A 9 60.32 74.46 -6.01
C ALA A 9 59.32 73.51 -6.66
N ILE A 10 58.49 74.00 -7.59
CA ILE A 10 57.54 73.17 -8.36
C ILE A 10 58.29 72.19 -9.28
N HIS A 11 59.34 72.65 -9.96
CA HIS A 11 60.14 71.79 -10.83
C HIS A 11 60.93 70.74 -10.05
N LYS A 12 61.52 71.12 -8.90
CA LYS A 12 62.18 70.17 -7.99
C LYS A 12 61.19 69.15 -7.41
N GLN A 13 60.00 69.60 -7.01
CA GLN A 13 58.94 68.71 -6.52
C GLN A 13 58.44 67.75 -7.61
N LYS A 14 58.37 68.21 -8.86
CA LYS A 14 57.99 67.37 -10.01
C LYS A 14 59.08 66.33 -10.34
N LEU A 15 60.35 66.72 -10.36
CA LEU A 15 61.49 65.81 -10.51
C LEU A 15 61.60 64.80 -9.36
N GLU A 16 61.32 65.23 -8.13
CA GLU A 16 61.25 64.33 -6.97
C GLU A 16 60.09 63.35 -7.12
N GLN A 17 58.90 63.80 -7.54
CA GLN A 17 57.75 62.93 -7.82
C GLN A 17 58.03 61.91 -8.95
N GLU A 18 58.70 62.31 -10.03
CA GLU A 18 59.11 61.41 -11.10
C GLU A 18 60.10 60.36 -10.59
N LYS A 19 61.11 60.76 -9.79
CA LYS A 19 62.03 59.80 -9.15
C LYS A 19 61.33 58.84 -8.18
N TYR A 20 60.35 59.32 -7.40
CA TYR A 20 59.55 58.45 -6.53
C TYR A 20 58.68 57.49 -7.34
N LYS A 21 58.16 57.92 -8.50
CA LYS A 21 57.39 57.07 -9.40
C LYS A 21 58.27 55.98 -10.05
N ASP A 22 59.46 56.34 -10.50
CA ASP A 22 60.42 55.39 -11.08
C ASP A 22 60.89 54.39 -10.02
N LYS A 23 61.24 54.85 -8.81
CA LYS A 23 61.58 53.97 -7.69
C LYS A 23 60.39 53.10 -7.27
N GLY A 24 59.17 53.61 -7.37
CA GLY A 24 57.94 52.86 -7.16
C GLY A 24 57.78 51.72 -8.17
N SER A 25 58.01 51.98 -9.46
CA SER A 25 57.98 50.97 -10.53
C SER A 25 59.05 49.90 -10.34
N GLU A 26 60.29 50.30 -10.01
CA GLU A 26 61.40 49.37 -9.73
C GLU A 26 61.12 48.50 -8.50
N MET A 27 60.52 49.08 -7.45
CA MET A 27 60.06 48.32 -6.28
C MET A 27 58.92 47.36 -6.62
N GLN A 28 58.00 47.74 -7.51
CA GLN A 28 56.95 46.84 -7.99
C GLN A 28 57.51 45.69 -8.81
N GLU A 29 58.45 45.96 -9.72
CA GLU A 29 59.09 44.96 -10.57
C GLU A 29 59.93 43.98 -9.73
N SER A 30 60.75 44.48 -8.80
CA SER A 30 61.49 43.63 -7.88
C SER A 30 60.58 42.82 -6.95
N HIS A 31 59.46 43.38 -6.49
CA HIS A 31 58.47 42.64 -5.71
C HIS A 31 57.81 41.54 -6.56
N LEU A 32 57.50 41.81 -7.83
CA LEU A 32 56.90 40.86 -8.75
C LEU A 32 57.89 39.71 -9.08
N GLU A 33 59.16 40.03 -9.30
CA GLU A 33 60.22 39.02 -9.45
C GLU A 33 60.38 38.17 -8.20
N GLN A 34 60.36 38.79 -7.01
CA GLN A 34 60.44 38.06 -5.75
C GLN A 34 59.23 37.14 -5.55
N MET A 35 58.02 37.61 -5.85
CA MET A 35 56.81 36.79 -5.81
C MET A 35 56.89 35.63 -6.81
N SER A 36 57.40 35.88 -8.03
CA SER A 36 57.58 34.85 -9.05
C SER A 36 58.53 33.74 -8.58
N ARG A 37 59.71 34.11 -8.03
CA ARG A 37 60.66 33.15 -7.44
C ARG A 37 60.06 32.37 -6.27
N GLN A 38 59.27 33.02 -5.42
CA GLN A 38 58.56 32.35 -4.33
C GLN A 38 57.52 31.35 -4.86
N MET A 39 56.80 31.66 -5.94
CA MET A 39 55.88 30.72 -6.58
C MET A 39 56.60 29.51 -7.18
N GLU A 40 57.80 29.68 -7.73
CA GLU A 40 58.60 28.56 -8.26
C GLU A 40 59.10 27.62 -7.15
N VAL A 41 59.64 28.18 -6.05
CA VAL A 41 60.06 27.38 -4.88
C VAL A 41 58.86 26.67 -4.26
N PHE A 42 57.75 27.38 -4.11
CA PHE A 42 56.52 26.80 -3.57
C PHE A 42 55.96 25.71 -4.47
N ARG A 43 55.98 25.91 -5.78
CA ARG A 43 55.61 24.88 -6.75
C ARG A 43 56.46 23.64 -6.52
N ALA A 44 57.79 23.73 -6.53
CA ALA A 44 58.68 22.59 -6.30
C ALA A 44 58.38 21.85 -4.98
N ASN A 45 58.10 22.59 -3.90
CA ASN A 45 57.72 22.00 -2.61
C ASN A 45 56.35 21.28 -2.67
N LEU A 46 55.39 21.85 -3.38
CA LEU A 46 54.07 21.24 -3.57
C LEU A 46 54.18 19.98 -4.43
N GLU A 47 55.03 20.02 -5.46
CA GLU A 47 55.36 18.88 -6.31
C GLU A 47 55.95 17.71 -5.49
N GLU A 48 56.91 18.01 -4.62
CA GLU A 48 57.49 17.03 -3.69
C GLU A 48 56.46 16.50 -2.68
N PHE A 49 55.66 17.39 -2.10
CA PHE A 49 54.61 17.03 -1.14
C PHE A 49 53.58 16.09 -1.76
N ALA A 50 53.07 16.42 -2.96
CA ALA A 50 52.11 15.59 -3.66
C ALA A 50 52.71 14.25 -4.12
N GLY A 51 54.02 14.22 -4.43
CA GLY A 51 54.75 12.97 -4.70
C GLY A 51 54.81 12.05 -3.47
N LYS A 52 55.18 12.60 -2.30
CA LYS A 52 55.28 11.86 -1.03
C LYS A 52 53.93 11.34 -0.54
N HIS A 53 52.88 12.17 -0.63
CA HIS A 53 51.55 11.84 -0.11
C HIS A 53 50.58 11.33 -1.18
N LYS A 54 51.06 10.92 -2.37
CA LYS A 54 50.23 10.49 -3.50
C LYS A 54 49.18 9.45 -3.13
N HIS A 55 49.56 8.45 -2.34
CA HIS A 55 48.63 7.39 -1.92
C HIS A 55 47.58 7.89 -0.92
N GLU A 56 47.96 8.77 0.00
CA GLU A 56 47.05 9.36 0.99
C GLU A 56 46.03 10.30 0.33
N ILE A 57 46.47 11.08 -0.66
CA ILE A 57 45.57 11.88 -1.52
C ILE A 57 44.58 10.94 -2.21
N LYS A 58 45.01 9.81 -2.79
CA LYS A 58 44.04 8.91 -3.46
C LYS A 58 43.07 8.21 -2.52
N LYS A 59 43.49 7.88 -1.29
CA LYS A 59 42.69 7.06 -0.38
C LYS A 59 41.77 7.87 0.55
N ASN A 60 42.26 8.97 1.12
CA ASN A 60 41.56 9.72 2.17
C ASN A 60 40.89 10.98 1.61
N ALA A 61 39.55 11.05 1.70
CA ALA A 61 38.78 12.16 1.17
C ALA A 61 39.02 13.49 1.91
N GLN A 62 39.22 13.46 3.23
CA GLN A 62 39.48 14.66 4.03
C GLN A 62 40.83 15.29 3.67
N PHE A 63 41.85 14.46 3.46
CA PHE A 63 43.17 14.93 3.06
C PHE A 63 43.16 15.54 1.66
N ARG A 64 42.42 14.95 0.70
CA ARG A 64 42.21 15.55 -0.63
C ARG A 64 41.60 16.95 -0.55
N ARG A 65 40.58 17.11 0.29
CA ARG A 65 39.88 18.39 0.44
C ARG A 65 40.82 19.48 0.94
N GLN A 66 41.65 19.18 1.95
CA GLN A 66 42.64 20.12 2.47
C GLN A 66 43.68 20.49 1.41
N PHE A 67 44.17 19.49 0.68
CA PHE A 67 45.09 19.68 -0.44
C PHE A 67 44.50 20.59 -1.53
N GLN A 68 43.24 20.37 -1.91
CA GLN A 68 42.56 21.21 -2.90
C GLN A 68 42.32 22.63 -2.41
N SER A 69 41.95 22.80 -1.15
CA SER A 69 41.79 24.13 -0.54
C SER A 69 43.10 24.92 -0.58
N MET A 70 44.23 24.25 -0.32
CA MET A 70 45.55 24.86 -0.43
C MET A 70 45.89 25.27 -1.87
N CYS A 71 45.62 24.41 -2.86
CA CYS A 71 45.84 24.74 -4.27
C CYS A 71 44.94 25.91 -4.74
N ALA A 72 43.67 25.92 -4.32
CA ALA A 72 42.69 26.94 -4.68
C ALA A 72 43.04 28.32 -4.09
N ALA A 73 43.55 28.38 -2.86
CA ALA A 73 43.99 29.63 -2.23
C ALA A 73 45.09 30.37 -3.03
N ILE A 74 45.80 29.63 -3.88
CA ILE A 74 46.94 30.11 -4.68
C ILE A 74 46.51 30.33 -6.15
N GLY A 75 45.30 29.92 -6.52
CA GLY A 75 44.80 30.01 -7.89
C GLY A 75 45.31 28.91 -8.83
N VAL A 76 45.82 27.80 -8.27
CA VAL A 76 46.23 26.63 -9.06
C VAL A 76 45.11 25.59 -9.04
N ASP A 77 44.56 25.25 -10.21
CA ASP A 77 43.63 24.10 -10.34
C ASP A 77 44.45 22.83 -10.61
N PRO A 78 44.58 21.90 -9.64
CA PRO A 78 45.31 20.65 -9.83
C PRO A 78 44.66 19.73 -10.89
N LEU A 79 43.46 20.08 -11.37
CA LEU A 79 42.67 19.31 -12.32
C LEU A 79 42.57 19.97 -13.71
N ALA A 80 43.18 21.13 -13.95
CA ALA A 80 42.91 21.94 -15.14
C ALA A 80 43.43 21.38 -16.47
N SER A 81 44.52 20.59 -16.49
CA SER A 81 45.16 20.15 -17.74
C SER A 81 45.86 18.79 -17.63
N GLY A 82 45.70 17.96 -18.67
CA GLY A 82 46.49 16.73 -18.86
C GLY A 82 47.94 16.98 -19.28
N LYS A 83 48.29 18.22 -19.66
CA LYS A 83 49.65 18.66 -20.02
C LYS A 83 50.23 19.62 -18.98
N GLY A 84 50.20 19.22 -17.71
CA GLY A 84 50.81 19.97 -16.60
C GLY A 84 51.45 19.02 -15.61
N PHE A 85 52.31 19.52 -14.73
CA PHE A 85 53.02 18.67 -13.77
C PHE A 85 52.08 17.79 -12.91
N TRP A 86 50.86 18.26 -12.61
CA TRP A 86 49.84 17.51 -11.87
C TRP A 86 49.35 16.22 -12.54
N SER A 87 49.47 16.10 -13.87
CA SER A 87 49.10 14.86 -14.57
C SER A 87 50.11 13.74 -14.29
N VAL A 88 51.39 14.07 -14.12
CA VAL A 88 52.46 13.13 -13.75
C VAL A 88 52.22 12.53 -12.36
N LEU A 89 51.57 13.30 -11.47
CA LEU A 89 51.17 12.84 -10.14
C LEU A 89 49.94 11.93 -10.14
N GLY A 90 49.21 11.82 -11.26
CA GLY A 90 48.03 10.95 -11.41
C GLY A 90 46.85 11.34 -10.52
N ILE A 91 46.76 12.62 -10.14
CA ILE A 91 45.63 13.20 -9.37
C ILE A 91 44.45 13.46 -10.32
N GLY A 92 44.72 13.88 -11.56
CA GLY A 92 43.69 14.03 -12.60
C GLY A 92 43.00 12.71 -12.94
N ASP A 93 43.76 11.60 -13.00
CA ASP A 93 43.26 10.27 -13.34
C ASP A 93 42.12 9.82 -12.41
N PHE A 94 42.22 10.13 -11.11
CA PHE A 94 41.17 9.83 -10.14
C PHE A 94 39.85 10.50 -10.51
N TYR A 95 39.88 11.79 -10.87
CA TYR A 95 38.66 12.53 -11.23
C TYR A 95 38.12 12.14 -12.60
N PHE A 96 38.98 11.75 -13.55
CA PHE A 96 38.53 11.21 -14.83
C PHE A 96 37.85 9.85 -14.65
N GLU A 97 38.45 8.95 -13.86
CA GLU A 97 37.85 7.65 -13.53
C GLU A 97 36.52 7.82 -12.76
N LEU A 98 36.49 8.73 -11.78
CA LEU A 98 35.27 9.06 -11.05
C LEU A 98 34.20 9.63 -11.98
N SER A 99 34.57 10.46 -12.96
CA SER A 99 33.64 11.02 -13.94
C SER A 99 33.02 9.92 -14.81
N VAL A 100 33.79 8.95 -15.28
CA VAL A 100 33.28 7.81 -16.05
C VAL A 100 32.30 6.97 -15.22
N GLN A 101 32.63 6.70 -13.95
CA GLN A 101 31.74 5.93 -13.08
C GLN A 101 30.43 6.67 -12.76
N ILE A 102 30.49 8.00 -12.57
CA ILE A 102 29.28 8.82 -12.42
C ILE A 102 28.41 8.68 -13.68
N ILE A 103 28.99 8.75 -14.88
CA ILE A 103 28.27 8.55 -16.14
C ILE A 103 27.61 7.17 -16.18
N GLU A 104 28.36 6.10 -15.87
CA GLU A 104 27.85 4.72 -15.88
C GLU A 104 26.68 4.54 -14.91
N ILE A 105 26.80 5.04 -13.68
CA ILE A 105 25.73 4.98 -12.67
C ILE A 105 24.51 5.74 -13.16
N CYS A 106 24.70 6.97 -13.65
CA CYS A 106 23.61 7.80 -14.16
C CYS A 106 22.87 7.12 -15.32
N LEU A 107 23.59 6.56 -16.30
CA LEU A 107 23.01 5.81 -17.41
C LEU A 107 22.26 4.56 -16.92
N ALA A 108 22.82 3.82 -15.97
CA ALA A 108 22.21 2.63 -15.40
C ALA A 108 20.95 2.94 -14.57
N THR A 109 20.78 4.16 -14.06
CA THR A 109 19.60 4.58 -13.30
C THR A 109 18.56 5.36 -14.09
N ASN A 110 18.90 5.78 -15.32
CA ASN A 110 18.09 6.70 -16.12
C ASN A 110 16.64 6.21 -16.28
N TYR A 111 16.44 4.92 -16.60
CA TYR A 111 15.10 4.35 -16.77
C TYR A 111 14.21 4.40 -15.50
N LYS A 112 14.80 4.63 -14.32
CA LYS A 112 14.06 4.75 -13.05
C LYS A 112 13.80 6.20 -12.64
N ASN A 113 14.75 7.09 -12.88
CA ASN A 113 14.75 8.44 -12.30
C ASN A 113 14.75 9.58 -13.34
N GLY A 114 14.62 9.27 -14.63
CA GLY A 114 14.57 10.26 -15.70
C GLY A 114 15.87 11.03 -15.92
N GLY A 115 16.98 10.57 -15.32
CA GLY A 115 18.27 11.26 -15.40
C GLY A 115 18.53 12.28 -14.29
N LEU A 116 17.76 12.26 -13.18
CA LEU A 116 18.07 12.98 -11.95
C LEU A 116 18.43 12.01 -10.82
N ILE A 117 19.62 12.16 -10.25
CA ILE A 117 20.06 11.34 -9.10
C ILE A 117 20.48 12.24 -7.94
N SER A 118 20.07 11.87 -6.72
CA SER A 118 20.47 12.61 -5.52
C SER A 118 21.94 12.38 -5.18
N MET A 119 22.62 13.41 -4.63
CA MET A 119 24.01 13.28 -4.19
C MET A 119 24.21 12.12 -3.21
N ARG A 120 23.24 11.90 -2.31
CA ARG A 120 23.26 10.79 -1.35
C ARG A 120 23.24 9.44 -2.07
N GLU A 121 22.27 9.22 -2.96
CA GLU A 121 22.16 7.95 -3.69
C GLU A 121 23.38 7.69 -4.58
N LEU A 122 23.89 8.72 -5.24
CA LEU A 122 25.08 8.62 -6.07
C LEU A 122 26.31 8.20 -5.24
N LEU A 123 26.53 8.80 -4.07
CA LEU A 123 27.62 8.44 -3.17
C LEU A 123 27.48 7.01 -2.62
N GLU A 124 26.26 6.60 -2.23
CA GLU A 124 25.99 5.23 -1.79
C GLU A 124 26.30 4.20 -2.89
N ARG A 125 25.97 4.50 -4.14
CA ARG A 125 26.27 3.63 -5.28
C ARG A 125 27.76 3.60 -5.61
N LEU A 126 28.44 4.75 -5.58
CA LEU A 126 29.89 4.84 -5.77
C LEU A 126 30.65 4.06 -4.70
N ALA A 127 30.20 4.10 -3.44
CA ALA A 127 30.81 3.37 -2.33
C ALA A 127 30.72 1.84 -2.48
N ARG A 128 29.75 1.32 -3.25
CA ARG A 128 29.65 -0.12 -3.54
C ARG A 128 30.62 -0.56 -4.65
N THR A 129 30.93 0.33 -5.57
CA THR A 129 31.79 0.04 -6.73
C THR A 129 33.27 0.32 -6.44
N ARG A 130 33.57 1.28 -5.55
CA ARG A 130 34.95 1.69 -5.25
C ARG A 130 35.39 1.24 -3.85
N THR A 131 36.68 0.94 -3.75
CA THR A 131 37.39 0.74 -2.48
C THR A 131 37.92 2.04 -1.88
N GLN A 132 37.98 3.12 -2.66
CA GLN A 132 38.42 4.44 -2.24
C GLN A 132 37.23 5.27 -1.76
N GLU A 133 37.41 6.01 -0.68
CA GLU A 133 36.38 6.93 -0.18
C GLU A 133 36.17 8.08 -1.16
N VAL A 134 34.93 8.44 -1.44
CA VAL A 134 34.54 9.56 -2.31
C VAL A 134 33.63 10.49 -1.52
N SER A 135 33.93 11.78 -1.53
CA SER A 135 33.11 12.82 -0.88
C SER A 135 32.17 13.51 -1.87
N ALA A 136 31.17 14.23 -1.36
CA ALA A 136 30.29 15.06 -2.18
C ALA A 136 31.08 16.11 -2.99
N GLU A 137 32.14 16.67 -2.42
CA GLU A 137 32.99 17.65 -3.11
C GLU A 137 33.78 17.03 -4.24
N ASP A 138 34.18 15.76 -4.11
CA ASP A 138 34.83 15.04 -5.21
C ASP A 138 33.88 14.90 -6.40
N VAL A 139 32.60 14.60 -6.14
CA VAL A 139 31.56 14.52 -7.17
C VAL A 139 31.29 15.89 -7.79
N LEU A 140 31.22 16.97 -6.99
CA LEU A 140 31.06 18.33 -7.50
C LEU A 140 32.24 18.73 -8.43
N ASN A 141 33.46 18.37 -8.05
CA ASN A 141 34.66 18.66 -8.84
C ASN A 141 34.73 17.81 -10.12
N ALA A 142 34.33 16.53 -10.06
CA ALA A 142 34.16 15.69 -11.25
C ALA A 142 33.10 16.27 -12.19
N GLY A 143 31.96 16.72 -11.66
CA GLY A 143 30.89 17.36 -12.43
C GLY A 143 31.33 18.62 -13.17
N LYS A 144 32.23 19.44 -12.59
CA LYS A 144 32.85 20.58 -13.30
C LYS A 144 33.64 20.15 -14.54
N LYS A 145 34.23 18.95 -14.54
CA LYS A 145 34.93 18.39 -15.70
C LYS A 145 33.96 17.79 -16.71
N LEU A 146 32.94 17.09 -16.25
CA LEU A 146 31.87 16.56 -17.11
C LEU A 146 31.16 17.64 -17.92
N ARG A 147 30.97 18.84 -17.34
CA ARG A 147 30.39 19.99 -18.05
C ARG A 147 31.18 20.40 -19.31
N LYS A 148 32.48 20.12 -19.36
CA LYS A 148 33.31 20.39 -20.55
C LYS A 148 32.96 19.48 -21.74
N LEU A 149 32.31 18.33 -21.49
CA LEU A 149 31.89 17.39 -22.54
C LEU A 149 30.56 17.79 -23.21
N GLY A 150 29.86 18.81 -22.67
CA GLY A 150 28.61 19.34 -23.23
C GLY A 150 27.51 19.50 -22.18
N ASN A 151 26.30 19.81 -22.63
CA ASN A 151 25.15 20.14 -21.78
C ASN A 151 24.46 18.91 -21.14
N GLY A 152 25.01 17.71 -21.31
CA GLY A 152 24.37 16.47 -20.82
C GLY A 152 24.53 16.23 -19.32
N PHE A 153 25.56 16.82 -18.68
CA PHE A 153 25.80 16.65 -17.25
C PHE A 153 25.82 17.98 -16.50
N SER A 154 24.87 18.15 -15.60
CA SER A 154 24.69 19.36 -14.81
C SER A 154 24.51 19.03 -13.32
N ILE A 155 24.83 19.98 -12.45
CA ILE A 155 24.57 19.87 -11.01
C ILE A 155 23.55 20.94 -10.67
N VAL A 156 22.42 20.51 -10.12
CA VAL A 156 21.27 21.35 -9.78
C VAL A 156 21.21 21.48 -8.26
N ALA A 157 21.21 22.71 -7.76
CA ALA A 157 21.06 22.99 -6.33
C ALA A 157 19.58 23.12 -5.98
N ILE A 158 19.09 22.24 -5.10
CA ILE A 158 17.67 22.22 -4.68
C ILE A 158 17.46 22.79 -3.27
N GLY A 159 18.52 23.04 -2.52
CA GLY A 159 18.46 23.61 -1.18
C GLY A 159 19.83 23.80 -0.55
N PRO A 160 19.91 24.33 0.67
CA PRO A 160 21.18 24.49 1.39
C PRO A 160 21.84 23.12 1.61
N GLY A 161 22.94 22.88 0.91
CA GLY A 161 23.70 21.62 0.97
C GLY A 161 23.10 20.43 0.22
N GLN A 162 21.99 20.63 -0.51
CA GLN A 162 21.34 19.58 -1.28
C GLN A 162 21.54 19.79 -2.79
N HIS A 163 22.10 18.78 -3.43
CA HIS A 163 22.43 18.79 -4.86
C HIS A 163 21.89 17.54 -5.56
N LEU A 164 21.37 17.73 -6.76
CA LEU A 164 21.04 16.68 -7.71
C LEU A 164 22.03 16.70 -8.86
N VAL A 165 22.37 15.52 -9.36
CA VAL A 165 23.15 15.36 -10.59
C VAL A 165 22.18 15.03 -11.71
N GLN A 166 22.18 15.88 -12.75
CA GLN A 166 21.41 15.70 -13.96
C GLN A 166 22.31 15.10 -15.04
N SER A 167 21.88 14.00 -15.67
CA SER A 167 22.64 13.28 -16.69
C SER A 167 21.99 13.25 -18.07
N VAL A 168 20.80 13.83 -18.21
CA VAL A 168 20.06 13.93 -19.47
C VAL A 168 20.04 15.40 -19.88
N PRO A 169 20.33 15.71 -21.17
CA PRO A 169 20.19 17.07 -21.68
C PRO A 169 18.75 17.55 -21.54
N GLY A 170 18.55 18.63 -20.79
CA GLY A 170 17.23 19.23 -20.61
C GLY A 170 17.37 20.48 -19.72
N GLU A 171 16.72 21.57 -20.10
CA GLU A 171 16.73 22.78 -19.29
C GLU A 171 15.63 22.68 -18.23
N LEU A 172 16.04 22.60 -16.96
CA LEU A 172 15.13 22.80 -15.85
C LEU A 172 14.91 24.30 -15.67
N ASN A 173 13.71 24.77 -15.95
CA ASN A 173 13.32 26.13 -15.65
C ASN A 173 13.22 26.37 -14.13
N MET A 174 13.00 27.62 -13.73
CA MET A 174 12.88 28.00 -12.32
C MET A 174 11.71 27.28 -11.63
N ASP A 175 10.61 27.04 -12.36
CA ASP A 175 9.42 26.39 -11.83
C ASP A 175 9.71 24.91 -11.50
N HIS A 176 10.31 24.16 -12.40
CA HIS A 176 10.72 22.77 -12.16
C HIS A 176 11.72 22.65 -11.03
N THR A 177 12.66 23.60 -10.94
CA THR A 177 13.59 23.65 -9.80
C THR A 177 12.81 23.82 -8.50
N THR A 178 11.89 24.79 -8.43
CA THR A 178 11.07 25.05 -7.24
C THR A 178 10.22 23.85 -6.84
N VAL A 179 9.62 23.14 -7.81
CA VAL A 179 8.88 21.89 -7.58
C VAL A 179 9.79 20.82 -6.98
N LEU A 180 11.02 20.65 -7.49
CA LEU A 180 12.01 19.73 -6.94
C LEU A 180 12.44 20.11 -5.52
N GLN A 181 12.58 21.40 -5.20
CA GLN A 181 12.90 21.84 -3.84
C GLN A 181 11.78 21.42 -2.87
N LYS A 182 10.53 21.68 -3.26
CA LYS A 182 9.35 21.31 -2.47
C LYS A 182 9.20 19.80 -2.29
N ALA A 183 9.49 19.03 -3.33
CA ALA A 183 9.45 17.57 -3.28
C ALA A 183 10.65 16.95 -2.55
N SER A 184 11.72 17.72 -2.25
CA SER A 184 12.93 17.20 -1.60
C SER A 184 12.65 16.64 -0.19
N ASP A 185 11.76 17.28 0.56
CA ASP A 185 11.47 16.91 1.94
C ASP A 185 10.53 15.70 2.05
N THR A 186 9.56 15.60 1.14
CA THR A 186 8.45 14.62 1.21
C THR A 186 8.57 13.49 0.17
N GLY A 187 9.42 13.66 -0.84
CA GLY A 187 9.51 12.78 -2.00
C GLY A 187 8.31 12.85 -2.95
N ARG A 188 7.35 13.77 -2.73
CA ARG A 188 6.11 13.89 -3.51
C ARG A 188 5.55 15.31 -3.47
N THR A 189 4.71 15.65 -4.43
CA THR A 189 4.03 16.95 -4.50
C THR A 189 2.70 16.82 -5.24
N SER A 190 1.77 17.75 -5.03
CA SER A 190 0.47 17.79 -5.71
C SER A 190 0.15 19.21 -6.18
N VAL A 191 -0.80 19.33 -7.12
CA VAL A 191 -1.29 20.63 -7.60
C VAL A 191 -1.77 21.49 -6.43
N ASP A 192 -2.54 20.92 -5.52
CA ASP A 192 -3.03 21.63 -4.33
C ASP A 192 -1.92 22.07 -3.39
N ASP A 193 -0.88 21.25 -3.19
CA ASP A 193 0.25 21.62 -2.33
C ASP A 193 1.09 22.74 -2.95
N LEU A 194 1.31 22.72 -4.27
CA LEU A 194 1.98 23.81 -4.99
C LEU A 194 1.15 25.11 -4.93
N CYS A 195 -0.16 25.04 -5.15
CA CYS A 195 -1.04 26.20 -5.05
C CYS A 195 -1.03 26.81 -3.63
N ARG A 196 -1.07 25.98 -2.57
CA ARG A 196 -1.10 26.46 -1.19
C ARG A 196 0.25 26.98 -0.70
N SER A 197 1.33 26.26 -0.99
CA SER A 197 2.64 26.56 -0.43
C SER A 197 3.42 27.61 -1.21
N LEU A 198 3.26 27.65 -2.54
CA LEU A 198 3.97 28.59 -3.42
C LEU A 198 3.07 29.70 -3.96
N ALA A 199 1.78 29.72 -3.59
CA ALA A 199 0.78 30.65 -4.11
C ALA A 199 0.70 30.64 -5.64
N TRP A 200 0.85 29.47 -6.26
CA TRP A 200 0.77 29.31 -7.71
C TRP A 200 -0.67 29.18 -8.20
N ASP A 201 -0.92 29.71 -9.40
CA ASP A 201 -2.14 29.42 -10.14
C ASP A 201 -2.20 27.93 -10.53
N ARG A 202 -3.41 27.38 -10.53
CA ARG A 202 -3.64 25.95 -10.81
C ARG A 202 -3.09 25.52 -12.16
N GLU A 203 -3.34 26.31 -13.21
CA GLU A 203 -2.85 26.02 -14.57
C GLU A 203 -1.32 26.03 -14.65
N ARG A 204 -0.64 26.91 -13.89
CA ARG A 204 0.82 26.95 -13.80
C ARG A 204 1.37 25.69 -13.13
N ALA A 205 0.76 25.27 -12.03
CA ALA A 205 1.14 24.06 -11.31
C ALA A 205 0.94 22.79 -12.16
N GLU A 206 -0.20 22.69 -12.85
CA GLU A 206 -0.50 21.58 -13.77
C GLU A 206 0.53 21.51 -14.91
N ARG A 207 0.79 22.63 -15.61
CA ARG A 207 1.79 22.68 -16.69
C ARG A 207 3.21 22.31 -16.22
N ALA A 208 3.59 22.74 -15.02
CA ALA A 208 4.91 22.42 -14.47
C ALA A 208 5.05 20.92 -14.17
N LEU A 209 4.03 20.29 -13.60
CA LEU A 209 4.02 18.86 -13.29
C LEU A 209 3.90 17.98 -14.54
N GLU A 210 3.05 18.36 -15.50
CA GLU A 210 2.90 17.66 -16.78
C GLU A 210 4.23 17.59 -17.54
N HIS A 211 4.99 18.69 -17.54
CA HIS A 211 6.32 18.70 -18.15
C HIS A 211 7.27 17.73 -17.44
N MET A 212 7.29 17.69 -16.10
CA MET A 212 8.13 16.76 -15.35
C MET A 212 7.75 15.29 -15.59
N LEU A 213 6.46 15.00 -15.79
CA LEU A 213 5.98 13.67 -16.17
C LEU A 213 6.41 13.28 -17.58
N LYS A 214 6.29 14.22 -18.54
CA LYS A 214 6.69 14.03 -19.93
C LYS A 214 8.19 13.72 -20.06
N GLU A 215 9.02 14.41 -19.28
CA GLU A 215 10.47 14.19 -19.23
C GLU A 215 10.87 12.98 -18.37
N GLY A 216 9.90 12.27 -17.76
CA GLY A 216 10.14 11.07 -16.95
C GLY A 216 10.81 11.35 -15.59
N LEU A 217 10.78 12.61 -15.13
CA LEU A 217 11.35 13.05 -13.86
C LEU A 217 10.44 12.76 -12.66
N ALA A 218 9.16 12.53 -12.90
CA ALA A 218 8.14 12.25 -11.89
C ALA A 218 7.27 11.07 -12.32
N TRP A 219 6.68 10.39 -11.32
CA TRP A 219 5.72 9.32 -11.54
C TRP A 219 4.36 9.79 -11.01
N ILE A 220 3.27 9.44 -11.70
CA ILE A 220 1.92 9.75 -11.23
C ILE A 220 1.50 8.67 -10.23
N ASP A 221 1.18 9.07 -9.01
CA ASP A 221 0.50 8.22 -8.05
C ASP A 221 -1.01 8.52 -8.07
N THR A 222 -1.77 7.70 -8.81
CA THR A 222 -3.24 7.79 -8.85
C THR A 222 -3.91 7.07 -7.68
N GLN A 223 -3.12 6.43 -6.80
CA GLN A 223 -3.65 5.64 -5.69
C GLN A 223 -4.07 6.52 -4.53
N GLU A 224 -3.60 7.77 -4.36
CA GLU A 224 -3.94 8.58 -3.19
C GLU A 224 -5.36 9.20 -3.24
N GLU A 225 -5.77 9.79 -4.37
CA GLU A 225 -7.16 10.23 -4.59
C GLU A 225 -8.11 9.05 -4.77
N GLY A 226 -7.62 8.00 -5.44
CA GLY A 226 -8.33 6.73 -5.59
C GLY A 226 -8.58 6.09 -4.23
N LEU A 227 -7.58 5.93 -3.37
CA LEU A 227 -7.73 5.28 -2.06
C LEU A 227 -8.55 6.13 -1.11
N ALA A 228 -8.46 7.46 -1.06
CA ALA A 228 -9.32 8.22 -0.15
C ALA A 228 -10.81 8.16 -0.56
N GLN A 229 -11.11 8.25 -1.85
CA GLN A 229 -12.47 8.14 -2.37
C GLN A 229 -12.99 6.70 -2.34
N ILE A 230 -12.14 5.70 -2.67
CA ILE A 230 -12.42 4.27 -2.59
C ILE A 230 -12.54 3.84 -1.13
N LEU A 231 -11.75 4.35 -0.20
CA LEU A 231 -11.86 4.07 1.23
C LEU A 231 -13.12 4.71 1.79
N ARG A 232 -13.49 5.95 1.44
CA ARG A 232 -14.81 6.50 1.82
C ARG A 232 -15.97 5.70 1.23
N THR A 233 -15.94 5.38 -0.07
CA THR A 233 -16.97 4.53 -0.69
C THR A 233 -16.91 3.05 -0.27
N MET A 234 -15.78 2.54 0.24
CA MET A 234 -15.64 1.21 0.86
C MET A 234 -16.02 1.22 2.36
N GLU A 235 -15.91 2.36 3.02
CA GLU A 235 -16.37 2.58 4.40
C GLU A 235 -17.90 2.79 4.45
N GLU A 236 -18.48 3.36 3.39
CA GLU A 236 -19.93 3.48 3.16
C GLU A 236 -20.56 2.23 2.55
N ARG A 237 -19.78 1.33 1.94
CA ARG A 237 -20.28 0.02 1.49
C ARG A 237 -20.61 -0.85 2.70
N TRP A 238 -21.82 -1.39 2.69
CA TRP A 238 -22.20 -2.44 3.61
C TRP A 238 -21.22 -3.61 3.46
N ALA A 239 -20.58 -4.00 4.56
CA ALA A 239 -19.60 -5.07 4.56
C ALA A 239 -20.31 -6.42 4.75
N PRO A 240 -20.37 -7.28 3.72
CA PRO A 240 -20.90 -8.63 3.89
C PRO A 240 -19.97 -9.44 4.78
N ILE A 241 -20.54 -10.13 5.76
CA ILE A 241 -19.75 -10.95 6.68
C ILE A 241 -19.88 -12.41 6.28
N LEU A 242 -18.88 -12.85 5.53
CA LEU A 242 -18.78 -14.19 5.00
C LEU A 242 -17.81 -15.05 5.80
N ALA A 243 -17.92 -16.37 5.60
CA ALA A 243 -16.95 -17.33 6.11
C ALA A 243 -15.57 -17.06 5.49
N ASP A 244 -14.50 -17.30 6.25
CA ASP A 244 -13.13 -16.95 5.84
C ASP A 244 -12.66 -17.68 4.58
N CYS A 245 -13.19 -18.88 4.31
CA CYS A 245 -12.92 -19.63 3.07
C CYS A 245 -13.36 -18.87 1.81
N TYR A 246 -14.42 -18.05 1.89
CA TYR A 246 -14.86 -17.25 0.75
C TYR A 246 -14.01 -15.98 0.56
N LEU A 247 -13.44 -15.44 1.64
CA LEU A 247 -12.60 -14.24 1.60
C LEU A 247 -11.16 -14.54 1.18
N SER A 248 -10.59 -15.64 1.67
CA SER A 248 -9.29 -16.17 1.24
C SER A 248 -9.32 -16.60 -0.23
N GLY A 249 -10.47 -17.13 -0.68
CA GLY A 249 -10.59 -17.77 -1.99
C GLY A 249 -10.00 -19.17 -2.00
N GLU A 250 -9.72 -19.75 -0.84
CA GLU A 250 -9.21 -21.11 -0.71
C GLU A 250 -10.37 -22.09 -0.51
N VAL A 251 -10.15 -23.34 -0.91
CA VAL A 251 -11.05 -24.46 -0.66
C VAL A 251 -10.33 -25.50 0.19
N PRO A 252 -11.05 -26.25 1.06
CA PRO A 252 -10.46 -27.37 1.78
C PRO A 252 -9.77 -28.34 0.81
N VAL A 253 -8.61 -28.85 1.21
CA VAL A 253 -7.80 -29.77 0.39
C VAL A 253 -7.67 -31.12 1.06
N THR A 254 -7.47 -32.15 0.24
CA THR A 254 -7.25 -33.54 0.67
C THR A 254 -6.17 -34.19 -0.20
N LYS A 255 -5.63 -35.32 0.25
CA LYS A 255 -4.61 -36.09 -0.47
C LYS A 255 -5.28 -37.24 -1.20
N SER A 256 -4.98 -37.38 -2.49
CA SER A 256 -5.51 -38.46 -3.33
C SER A 256 -4.40 -39.10 -4.16
N PHE A 257 -4.55 -40.40 -4.43
CA PHE A 257 -3.64 -41.16 -5.28
C PHE A 257 -3.92 -40.91 -6.76
N VAL A 258 -2.84 -40.71 -7.52
CA VAL A 258 -2.84 -40.51 -8.97
C VAL A 258 -1.81 -41.42 -9.61
N CYS A 259 -2.05 -41.88 -10.82
CA CYS A 259 -1.03 -42.52 -11.65
C CYS A 259 -1.02 -41.97 -13.08
N ASP A 260 0.12 -42.09 -13.75
CA ASP A 260 0.27 -41.77 -15.17
C ASP A 260 -0.19 -42.99 -16.00
N ILE A 261 -1.06 -42.77 -16.99
CA ILE A 261 -1.47 -43.78 -17.98
C ILE A 261 -0.39 -43.84 -19.07
N LEU A 262 0.26 -45.00 -19.20
CA LEU A 262 1.36 -45.18 -20.15
C LEU A 262 0.88 -45.46 -21.59
N ASP A 263 -0.34 -45.98 -21.74
CA ASP A 263 -1.01 -46.15 -23.03
C ASP A 263 -2.30 -45.30 -23.12
N ALA A 264 -2.25 -44.22 -23.88
CA ALA A 264 -3.39 -43.29 -24.03
C ALA A 264 -4.65 -43.97 -24.61
N LYS A 265 -4.52 -45.07 -25.36
CA LYS A 265 -5.69 -45.81 -25.91
C LYS A 265 -6.51 -46.50 -24.81
N SER A 266 -5.88 -46.77 -23.66
CA SER A 266 -6.52 -47.44 -22.53
C SER A 266 -7.37 -46.51 -21.64
N THR A 267 -7.33 -45.18 -21.87
CA THR A 267 -8.03 -44.17 -21.06
C THR A 267 -9.54 -44.44 -20.92
N GLY A 268 -10.22 -44.85 -22.00
CA GLY A 268 -11.65 -45.15 -21.95
C GLY A 268 -11.98 -46.33 -21.04
N LYS A 269 -11.16 -47.39 -21.08
CA LYS A 269 -11.31 -48.58 -20.21
C LYS A 269 -11.04 -48.22 -18.76
N VAL A 270 -10.02 -47.39 -18.49
CA VAL A 270 -9.69 -46.88 -17.15
C VAL A 270 -10.87 -46.15 -16.52
N ILE A 271 -11.49 -45.22 -17.25
CA ILE A 271 -12.65 -44.46 -16.75
C ILE A 271 -13.84 -45.39 -16.47
N GLN A 272 -14.11 -46.37 -17.34
CA GLN A 272 -15.19 -47.35 -17.13
C GLN A 272 -14.98 -48.19 -15.87
N ILE A 273 -13.74 -48.64 -15.63
CA ILE A 273 -13.39 -49.41 -14.43
C ILE A 273 -13.54 -48.55 -13.19
N LEU A 274 -13.02 -47.32 -13.19
CA LEU A 274 -13.11 -46.42 -12.05
C LEU A 274 -14.56 -46.04 -11.74
N ASN A 275 -15.41 -45.80 -12.74
CA ASN A 275 -16.82 -45.50 -12.49
C ASN A 275 -17.61 -46.70 -11.96
N SER A 276 -17.21 -47.93 -12.30
CA SER A 276 -17.80 -49.17 -11.78
C SER A 276 -17.34 -49.48 -10.35
N MET A 277 -16.04 -49.36 -10.10
CA MET A 277 -15.42 -49.75 -8.82
C MET A 277 -15.42 -48.64 -7.77
N TYR A 278 -15.28 -47.39 -8.19
CA TYR A 278 -15.09 -46.23 -7.31
C TYR A 278 -15.69 -44.92 -7.88
N PRO A 279 -17.03 -44.79 -7.87
CA PRO A 279 -17.71 -43.59 -8.37
C PRO A 279 -17.55 -42.34 -7.47
N GLU A 280 -16.82 -42.41 -6.34
CA GLU A 280 -16.63 -41.38 -5.29
C GLU A 280 -17.39 -40.06 -5.49
N PRO A 281 -18.62 -39.97 -4.95
CA PRO A 281 -19.45 -38.78 -5.10
C PRO A 281 -18.77 -37.52 -4.56
N ARG A 282 -17.92 -37.63 -3.54
CA ARG A 282 -17.25 -36.48 -2.90
C ARG A 282 -16.32 -35.73 -3.84
N LEU A 283 -15.68 -36.40 -4.79
CA LEU A 283 -14.72 -35.81 -5.74
C LEU A 283 -15.29 -35.66 -7.15
N SER A 284 -16.61 -35.76 -7.31
CA SER A 284 -17.30 -35.65 -8.60
C SER A 284 -17.15 -34.29 -9.28
N HIS A 285 -16.80 -33.24 -8.53
CA HIS A 285 -16.49 -31.91 -9.06
C HIS A 285 -15.14 -31.84 -9.79
N LEU A 286 -14.26 -32.82 -9.61
CA LEU A 286 -12.93 -32.86 -10.25
C LEU A 286 -12.96 -33.66 -11.56
N LYS A 287 -12.11 -33.28 -12.53
CA LYS A 287 -11.89 -34.11 -13.72
C LYS A 287 -11.18 -35.38 -13.30
N ARG A 288 -11.72 -36.53 -13.69
CA ARG A 288 -11.08 -37.83 -13.44
C ARG A 288 -9.72 -37.97 -14.14
N VAL A 289 -9.55 -37.33 -15.30
CA VAL A 289 -8.33 -37.38 -16.10
C VAL A 289 -7.79 -35.97 -16.32
N ASN A 290 -6.49 -35.80 -16.10
CA ASN A 290 -5.71 -34.59 -16.34
C ASN A 290 -4.63 -34.87 -17.40
N SER A 291 -4.22 -33.85 -18.16
CA SER A 291 -3.10 -33.94 -19.09
C SER A 291 -1.89 -33.23 -18.50
N ASP A 292 -0.84 -33.99 -18.20
CA ASP A 292 0.44 -33.43 -17.77
C ASP A 292 1.26 -33.02 -19.00
N LYS A 293 1.28 -31.71 -19.26
CA LYS A 293 2.01 -31.14 -20.41
C LYS A 293 3.52 -31.35 -20.34
N LYS A 294 4.10 -31.53 -19.15
CA LYS A 294 5.56 -31.69 -19.00
C LYS A 294 6.01 -33.09 -19.40
N LYS A 295 5.25 -34.11 -18.97
CA LYS A 295 5.52 -35.51 -19.29
C LYS A 295 4.90 -35.97 -20.61
N ASN A 296 3.97 -35.19 -21.16
CA ASN A 296 3.13 -35.57 -22.29
C ASN A 296 2.34 -36.88 -22.04
N LEU A 297 1.88 -37.06 -20.79
CA LEU A 297 1.11 -38.23 -20.34
C LEU A 297 -0.22 -37.80 -19.73
N LEU A 298 -1.18 -38.73 -19.70
CA LEU A 298 -2.46 -38.55 -19.03
C LEU A 298 -2.37 -39.06 -17.59
N GLN A 299 -2.80 -38.25 -16.64
CA GLN A 299 -2.89 -38.59 -15.23
C GLN A 299 -4.32 -38.92 -14.85
N VAL A 300 -4.52 -39.97 -14.07
CA VAL A 300 -5.84 -40.37 -13.60
C VAL A 300 -5.95 -40.29 -12.08
N LEU A 301 -7.03 -39.66 -11.60
CA LEU A 301 -7.38 -39.56 -10.20
C LEU A 301 -8.04 -40.86 -9.73
N LEU A 302 -7.45 -41.52 -8.74
CA LEU A 302 -7.86 -42.85 -8.27
C LEU A 302 -8.75 -42.77 -7.04
N THR A 303 -8.16 -42.65 -5.84
CA THR A 303 -8.86 -42.73 -4.55
C THR A 303 -8.07 -42.04 -3.44
N GLU A 304 -8.72 -41.70 -2.34
CA GLU A 304 -8.07 -41.22 -1.11
C GLU A 304 -7.63 -42.38 -0.20
N GLU A 305 -8.17 -43.59 -0.41
CA GLU A 305 -7.99 -44.75 0.47
C GLU A 305 -6.97 -45.76 -0.08
N LYS A 306 -6.04 -46.20 0.78
CA LYS A 306 -4.99 -47.14 0.39
C LYS A 306 -5.53 -48.54 0.04
N GLU A 307 -6.52 -49.04 0.77
CA GLU A 307 -7.09 -50.37 0.52
C GLU A 307 -7.81 -50.45 -0.83
N THR A 308 -8.51 -49.38 -1.19
CA THR A 308 -9.21 -49.25 -2.48
C THR A 308 -8.21 -49.10 -3.63
N LEU A 309 -7.08 -48.43 -3.41
CA LEU A 309 -6.01 -48.29 -4.40
C LEU A 309 -5.47 -49.66 -4.83
N GLU A 310 -5.17 -50.55 -3.90
CA GLU A 310 -4.62 -51.89 -4.19
C GLU A 310 -5.57 -52.72 -5.08
N LYS A 311 -6.88 -52.66 -4.80
CA LYS A 311 -7.92 -53.32 -5.63
C LYS A 311 -7.98 -52.74 -7.04
N ILE A 312 -7.85 -51.42 -7.18
CA ILE A 312 -7.85 -50.75 -8.50
C ILE A 312 -6.63 -51.19 -9.32
N LEU A 313 -5.44 -51.22 -8.71
CA LEU A 313 -4.20 -51.62 -9.40
C LEU A 313 -4.23 -53.08 -9.83
N GLN A 314 -4.78 -53.97 -9.00
CA GLN A 314 -4.99 -55.37 -9.36
C GLN A 314 -5.91 -55.50 -10.59
N CYS A 315 -7.02 -54.76 -10.63
CA CYS A 315 -7.93 -54.76 -11.77
C CYS A 315 -7.28 -54.20 -13.06
N PHE A 316 -6.39 -53.20 -12.93
CA PHE A 316 -5.62 -52.71 -14.06
C PHE A 316 -4.64 -53.75 -14.60
N ALA A 317 -3.96 -54.50 -13.72
CA ALA A 317 -3.07 -55.58 -14.12
C ALA A 317 -3.81 -56.72 -14.84
N GLU A 318 -4.97 -57.15 -14.32
CA GLU A 318 -5.81 -58.20 -14.93
C GLU A 318 -6.31 -57.84 -16.33
N LYS A 319 -6.49 -56.53 -16.61
CA LYS A 319 -6.99 -56.03 -17.89
C LYS A 319 -5.89 -55.50 -18.83
N ASP A 320 -4.63 -55.80 -18.53
CA ASP A 320 -3.44 -55.37 -19.28
C ASP A 320 -3.36 -53.84 -19.48
N ILE A 321 -3.77 -53.07 -18.46
CA ILE A 321 -3.69 -51.60 -18.45
C ILE A 321 -2.36 -51.19 -17.83
N ARG A 322 -1.49 -50.57 -18.63
CA ARG A 322 -0.17 -50.10 -18.19
C ARG A 322 -0.25 -48.71 -17.55
N VAL A 323 0.08 -48.64 -16.26
CA VAL A 323 0.13 -47.39 -15.48
C VAL A 323 1.49 -47.25 -14.77
N SER A 324 1.86 -46.02 -14.40
CA SER A 324 3.01 -45.78 -13.53
C SER A 324 2.75 -46.25 -12.09
N GLU A 325 3.80 -46.27 -11.29
CA GLU A 325 3.66 -46.33 -9.83
C GLU A 325 2.78 -45.15 -9.34
N PRO A 326 1.76 -45.40 -8.50
CA PRO A 326 0.91 -44.34 -7.97
C PRO A 326 1.66 -43.40 -7.04
N PHE A 327 1.36 -42.12 -7.15
CA PHE A 327 1.90 -41.07 -6.29
C PHE A 327 0.75 -40.23 -5.70
N VAL A 328 1.03 -39.54 -4.60
CA VAL A 328 0.05 -38.74 -3.88
C VAL A 328 0.09 -37.30 -4.37
N VAL A 329 -1.08 -36.74 -4.67
CA VAL A 329 -1.25 -35.32 -5.01
C VAL A 329 -2.28 -34.66 -4.08
N THR A 330 -2.16 -33.36 -3.91
CA THR A 330 -3.14 -32.55 -3.17
C THR A 330 -4.23 -32.10 -4.12
N VAL A 331 -5.49 -32.40 -3.78
CA VAL A 331 -6.67 -32.03 -4.58
C VAL A 331 -7.70 -31.28 -3.73
N PRO A 332 -8.60 -30.48 -4.35
CA PRO A 332 -9.72 -29.86 -3.66
C PRO A 332 -10.70 -30.91 -3.09
N ALA A 333 -10.92 -30.89 -1.78
CA ALA A 333 -11.84 -31.80 -1.09
C ALA A 333 -13.32 -31.44 -1.34
N GLU A 334 -13.61 -30.17 -1.62
CA GLU A 334 -14.96 -29.67 -1.91
C GLU A 334 -14.97 -28.83 -3.19
N GLY A 335 -16.13 -28.77 -3.84
CA GLY A 335 -16.35 -27.95 -5.03
C GLY A 335 -16.27 -26.45 -4.72
N ALA A 336 -15.59 -25.70 -5.58
CA ALA A 336 -15.52 -24.25 -5.51
C ALA A 336 -16.91 -23.61 -5.71
N LYS A 337 -17.25 -22.61 -4.89
CA LYS A 337 -18.50 -21.84 -5.02
C LYS A 337 -18.30 -20.48 -5.69
N THR A 338 -17.13 -19.88 -5.49
CA THR A 338 -16.77 -18.58 -6.09
C THR A 338 -15.76 -18.75 -7.22
N LYS A 339 -15.66 -17.77 -8.11
CA LYS A 339 -14.67 -17.74 -9.20
C LYS A 339 -13.25 -17.80 -8.67
N ARG A 340 -12.99 -17.09 -7.56
CA ARG A 340 -11.67 -17.07 -6.90
C ARG A 340 -11.32 -18.44 -6.33
N GLN A 341 -12.27 -19.11 -5.68
CA GLN A 341 -12.11 -20.50 -5.24
C GLN A 341 -11.86 -21.45 -6.42
N ASN A 342 -12.52 -21.24 -7.55
CA ASN A 342 -12.33 -22.08 -8.73
C ASN A 342 -10.93 -21.88 -9.35
N GLN A 343 -10.43 -20.64 -9.36
CA GLN A 343 -9.06 -20.35 -9.79
C GLN A 343 -8.04 -21.10 -8.92
N PHE A 344 -8.19 -21.01 -7.59
CA PHE A 344 -7.33 -21.75 -6.65
C PHE A 344 -7.44 -23.27 -6.83
N ALA A 345 -8.66 -23.81 -6.90
CA ALA A 345 -8.91 -25.24 -7.08
C ALA A 345 -8.28 -25.77 -8.37
N THR A 346 -8.38 -25.01 -9.47
CA THR A 346 -7.82 -25.39 -10.78
C THR A 346 -6.28 -25.43 -10.77
N CYS A 347 -5.62 -24.66 -9.90
CA CYS A 347 -4.17 -24.76 -9.70
C CYS A 347 -3.74 -26.08 -9.05
N LEU A 348 -4.62 -26.71 -8.26
CA LEU A 348 -4.35 -28.00 -7.62
C LEU A 348 -4.71 -29.17 -8.53
N TRP A 349 -5.92 -29.14 -9.09
CA TRP A 349 -6.40 -30.18 -10.01
C TRP A 349 -7.51 -29.64 -10.93
N PRO A 350 -7.62 -30.08 -12.20
CA PRO A 350 -8.67 -29.59 -13.08
C PRO A 350 -10.08 -29.90 -12.56
N VAL A 351 -10.95 -28.89 -12.54
CA VAL A 351 -12.37 -29.01 -12.16
C VAL A 351 -13.19 -29.45 -13.38
N ALA A 352 -14.13 -30.38 -13.20
CA ALA A 352 -14.95 -30.94 -14.28
C ALA A 352 -16.00 -29.96 -14.79
N VAL A 353 -16.81 -29.44 -13.87
CA VAL A 353 -17.85 -28.45 -14.14
C VAL A 353 -17.84 -27.44 -13.00
N PHE A 354 -17.67 -26.16 -13.34
CA PHE A 354 -17.79 -25.06 -12.40
C PHE A 354 -18.98 -24.19 -12.78
N THR A 355 -19.90 -24.00 -11.84
CA THR A 355 -20.96 -23.01 -11.92
C THR A 355 -20.87 -22.14 -10.67
N ALA A 356 -20.49 -20.87 -10.86
CA ALA A 356 -20.39 -19.93 -9.76
C ALA A 356 -21.75 -19.71 -9.11
N ASP A 357 -21.77 -19.64 -7.77
CA ASP A 357 -22.95 -19.19 -7.05
C ASP A 357 -23.16 -17.70 -7.32
N LYS A 358 -24.13 -17.39 -8.19
CA LYS A 358 -24.43 -16.02 -8.63
C LYS A 358 -24.76 -15.08 -7.46
N TYR A 359 -25.40 -15.61 -6.42
CA TYR A 359 -25.76 -14.81 -5.26
C TYR A 359 -24.54 -14.53 -4.39
N LEU A 360 -23.70 -15.53 -4.12
CA LEU A 360 -22.48 -15.31 -3.36
C LEU A 360 -21.52 -14.34 -4.08
N GLU A 361 -21.41 -14.45 -5.40
CA GLU A 361 -20.64 -13.51 -6.23
C GLU A 361 -21.20 -12.09 -6.12
N SER A 362 -22.52 -11.90 -6.21
CA SER A 362 -23.12 -10.57 -6.08
C SER A 362 -22.94 -9.99 -4.67
N VAL A 363 -22.94 -10.83 -3.64
CA VAL A 363 -22.64 -10.41 -2.26
C VAL A 363 -21.18 -9.96 -2.13
N ILE A 364 -20.22 -10.69 -2.69
CA ILE A 364 -18.80 -10.33 -2.66
C ILE A 364 -18.53 -9.04 -3.45
N GLU A 365 -19.18 -8.90 -4.61
CA GLU A 365 -19.08 -7.69 -5.45
C GLU A 365 -19.83 -6.48 -4.85
N GLY A 366 -20.74 -6.72 -3.89
CA GLY A 366 -21.58 -5.70 -3.28
C GLY A 366 -22.73 -5.22 -4.17
N THR A 367 -23.13 -6.03 -5.15
CA THR A 367 -24.22 -5.77 -6.10
C THR A 367 -25.54 -6.46 -5.72
N ASN A 368 -25.57 -7.15 -4.59
CA ASN A 368 -26.73 -7.92 -4.12
C ASN A 368 -27.91 -7.07 -3.62
N PHE A 369 -27.73 -5.76 -3.44
CA PHE A 369 -28.77 -4.83 -3.03
C PHE A 369 -28.97 -3.72 -4.05
N SER A 370 -30.23 -3.45 -4.39
CA SER A 370 -30.60 -2.26 -5.15
C SER A 370 -30.53 -1.00 -4.28
N GLU A 371 -30.47 0.19 -4.90
CA GLU A 371 -30.52 1.46 -4.17
C GLU A 371 -31.81 1.62 -3.34
N LYS A 372 -32.91 1.00 -3.81
CA LYS A 372 -34.17 0.95 -3.04
C LYS A 372 -34.01 0.13 -1.77
N ASP A 373 -33.40 -1.05 -1.86
CA ASP A 373 -33.16 -1.91 -0.68
C ASP A 373 -32.26 -1.21 0.33
N LYS A 374 -31.23 -0.48 -0.14
CA LYS A 374 -30.33 0.31 0.71
C LYS A 374 -31.09 1.41 1.45
N SER A 375 -31.94 2.16 0.74
CA SER A 375 -32.79 3.19 1.34
C SER A 375 -33.75 2.60 2.39
N GLU A 376 -34.38 1.47 2.11
CA GLU A 376 -35.27 0.78 3.06
C GLU A 376 -34.54 0.39 4.35
N ILE A 377 -33.38 -0.26 4.26
CA ILE A 377 -32.60 -0.63 5.46
C ILE A 377 -32.07 0.60 6.20
N ASN A 378 -31.66 1.67 5.50
CA ASN A 378 -31.24 2.92 6.14
C ASN A 378 -32.41 3.55 6.92
N ASN A 379 -33.62 3.55 6.38
CA ASN A 379 -34.81 4.03 7.10
C ASN A 379 -35.09 3.19 8.36
N LEU A 380 -34.94 1.87 8.29
CA LEU A 380 -35.04 0.99 9.46
C LEU A 380 -33.92 1.28 10.49
N MET A 381 -32.71 1.58 10.03
CA MET A 381 -31.59 1.95 10.90
C MET A 381 -31.84 3.29 11.61
N VAL A 382 -32.47 4.27 10.95
CA VAL A 382 -32.90 5.52 11.59
C VAL A 382 -33.87 5.25 12.75
N VAL A 383 -34.82 4.31 12.58
CA VAL A 383 -35.70 3.89 13.68
C VAL A 383 -34.90 3.22 14.81
N ALA A 384 -33.92 2.39 14.47
CA ALA A 384 -33.03 1.77 15.45
C ALA A 384 -32.19 2.83 16.22
N LEU A 385 -31.73 3.90 15.56
CA LEU A 385 -31.04 5.02 16.19
C LEU A 385 -31.95 5.79 17.15
N LYS A 386 -33.22 6.03 16.81
CA LYS A 386 -34.21 6.61 17.75
C LYS A 386 -34.41 5.72 18.98
N ALA A 387 -34.43 4.40 18.79
CA ALA A 387 -34.49 3.45 19.91
C ALA A 387 -33.22 3.46 20.77
N ALA A 388 -32.04 3.64 20.15
CA ALA A 388 -30.79 3.84 20.85
C ALA A 388 -30.76 5.14 21.68
N GLU A 389 -31.30 6.24 21.15
CA GLU A 389 -31.45 7.49 21.89
C GLU A 389 -32.41 7.35 23.08
N ARG A 390 -33.53 6.64 22.90
CA ARG A 390 -34.42 6.28 24.02
C ARG A 390 -33.69 5.46 25.07
N SER A 391 -32.88 4.47 24.67
CA SER A 391 -32.04 3.70 25.61
C SER A 391 -31.17 4.64 26.46
N LYS A 392 -30.49 5.61 25.85
CA LYS A 392 -29.67 6.60 26.59
C LYS A 392 -30.48 7.42 27.58
N ARG A 393 -31.65 7.93 27.18
CA ARG A 393 -32.54 8.69 28.07
C ARG A 393 -32.99 7.88 29.29
N LEU A 394 -33.09 6.56 29.14
CA LEU A 394 -33.43 5.62 30.21
C LEU A 394 -32.18 5.08 30.96
N GLY A 395 -31.00 5.66 30.72
CA GLY A 395 -29.73 5.27 31.35
C GLY A 395 -29.06 4.02 30.77
N GLY A 396 -29.56 3.46 29.66
CA GLY A 396 -29.00 2.30 28.97
C GLY A 396 -27.76 2.60 28.11
N LYS A 397 -27.20 1.58 27.46
CA LYS A 397 -25.94 1.68 26.70
C LYS A 397 -26.06 2.33 25.30
N GLY A 398 -27.22 2.90 24.95
CA GLY A 398 -27.42 3.54 23.65
C GLY A 398 -27.43 2.57 22.47
N VAL A 399 -28.10 1.41 22.62
CA VAL A 399 -28.24 0.43 21.53
C VAL A 399 -29.72 0.21 21.22
N GLY A 400 -30.07 0.19 19.94
CA GLY A 400 -31.42 -0.03 19.45
C GLY A 400 -31.47 -1.13 18.39
N ALA A 401 -32.63 -1.79 18.27
CA ALA A 401 -32.86 -2.85 17.32
C ALA A 401 -34.28 -2.78 16.74
N VAL A 402 -34.43 -3.18 15.48
CA VAL A 402 -35.69 -3.23 14.74
C VAL A 402 -35.82 -4.57 14.05
N VAL A 403 -37.01 -5.18 14.11
CA VAL A 403 -37.38 -6.35 13.31
C VAL A 403 -38.33 -5.87 12.22
N ALA A 404 -38.08 -6.24 10.98
CA ALA A 404 -38.86 -5.82 9.83
C ALA A 404 -39.12 -6.96 8.84
N PHE A 405 -40.17 -6.80 8.04
CA PHE A 405 -40.48 -7.68 6.92
C PHE A 405 -40.93 -6.86 5.72
N LYS A 406 -40.25 -7.03 4.57
CA LYS A 406 -40.53 -6.28 3.33
C LYS A 406 -40.58 -4.76 3.58
N GLY A 407 -39.59 -4.23 4.29
CA GLY A 407 -39.48 -2.80 4.63
C GLY A 407 -40.42 -2.31 5.74
N LYS A 408 -41.38 -3.12 6.20
CA LYS A 408 -42.30 -2.74 7.28
C LYS A 408 -41.77 -3.10 8.65
N VAL A 409 -41.85 -2.17 9.60
CA VAL A 409 -41.46 -2.40 11.00
C VAL A 409 -42.48 -3.33 11.67
N LEU A 410 -41.98 -4.39 12.29
CA LEU A 410 -42.79 -5.33 13.07
C LEU A 410 -42.58 -5.17 14.57
N GLY A 411 -41.39 -4.70 14.97
CA GLY A 411 -41.10 -4.36 16.35
C GLY A 411 -39.83 -3.54 16.52
N VAL A 412 -39.78 -2.79 17.62
CA VAL A 412 -38.65 -1.93 17.98
C VAL A 412 -38.26 -2.20 19.43
N GLY A 413 -36.99 -2.46 19.67
CA GLY A 413 -36.42 -2.75 20.99
C GLY A 413 -35.23 -1.86 21.30
N CYS A 414 -35.03 -1.57 22.59
CA CYS A 414 -33.90 -0.78 23.08
C CYS A 414 -33.15 -1.51 24.20
N ASP A 415 -31.87 -1.22 24.36
CA ASP A 415 -31.04 -1.80 25.43
C ASP A 415 -31.39 -1.18 26.78
N LEU A 416 -31.81 -2.02 27.73
CA LEU A 416 -32.11 -1.64 29.11
C LEU A 416 -31.40 -2.58 30.09
N ARG A 417 -30.10 -2.83 29.84
CA ARG A 417 -29.27 -3.64 30.75
C ARG A 417 -29.16 -3.09 32.17
N THR A 418 -29.40 -1.80 32.34
CA THR A 418 -29.51 -1.16 33.66
C THR A 418 -30.66 -1.70 34.50
N ARG A 419 -31.74 -2.18 33.86
CA ARG A 419 -32.87 -2.80 34.55
C ARG A 419 -32.70 -4.31 34.69
N HIS A 420 -32.14 -4.98 33.66
CA HIS A 420 -31.91 -6.42 33.70
C HIS A 420 -30.77 -6.83 32.75
N PRO A 421 -29.76 -7.61 33.21
CA PRO A 421 -28.57 -7.94 32.41
C PRO A 421 -28.83 -8.58 31.03
N LEU A 422 -29.92 -9.33 30.89
CA LEU A 422 -30.29 -9.99 29.62
C LEU A 422 -31.09 -9.12 28.65
N LYS A 423 -31.51 -7.91 29.02
CA LYS A 423 -32.37 -7.04 28.19
C LYS A 423 -31.54 -6.17 27.24
N HIS A 424 -30.80 -6.86 26.38
CA HIS A 424 -30.16 -6.28 25.20
C HIS A 424 -31.20 -5.88 24.15
N ALA A 425 -30.87 -4.93 23.28
CA ALA A 425 -31.78 -4.48 22.20
C ALA A 425 -32.32 -5.63 21.33
N CYS A 426 -31.46 -6.59 20.93
CA CYS A 426 -31.90 -7.73 20.11
C CYS A 426 -32.88 -8.64 20.87
N ALA A 427 -32.62 -8.91 22.16
CA ALA A 427 -33.53 -9.70 22.97
C ALA A 427 -34.85 -8.96 23.21
N ALA A 428 -34.78 -7.63 23.43
CA ALA A 428 -35.94 -6.77 23.63
C ALA A 428 -36.87 -6.77 22.42
N VAL A 429 -36.33 -6.64 21.21
CA VAL A 429 -37.16 -6.63 19.99
C VAL A 429 -37.77 -8.00 19.68
N LEU A 430 -37.05 -9.10 19.94
CA LEU A 430 -37.58 -10.46 19.78
C LEU A 430 -38.70 -10.76 20.80
N ASP A 431 -38.54 -10.30 22.04
CA ASP A 431 -39.56 -10.41 23.09
C ASP A 431 -40.83 -9.63 22.72
N MET A 432 -40.68 -8.42 22.16
CA MET A 432 -41.80 -7.65 21.62
C MET A 432 -42.53 -8.39 20.49
N VAL A 433 -41.78 -8.93 19.52
CA VAL A 433 -42.37 -9.70 18.42
C VAL A 433 -43.15 -10.91 18.96
N SER A 434 -42.59 -11.62 19.94
CA SER A 434 -43.26 -12.75 20.59
C SER A 434 -44.53 -12.33 21.33
N TRP A 435 -44.48 -11.21 22.06
CA TRP A 435 -45.63 -10.66 22.78
C TRP A 435 -46.81 -10.37 21.84
N VAL A 436 -46.53 -9.74 20.69
CA VAL A 436 -47.55 -9.44 19.67
C VAL A 436 -48.11 -10.71 19.05
N LYS A 437 -47.24 -11.69 18.73
CA LYS A 437 -47.66 -12.97 18.14
C LYS A 437 -48.58 -13.78 19.05
N GLN A 438 -48.33 -13.73 20.36
CA GLN A 438 -49.15 -14.43 21.34
C GLN A 438 -50.48 -13.73 21.63
N GLY A 439 -50.73 -12.55 21.03
CA GLY A 439 -51.97 -11.80 21.23
C GLY A 439 -52.20 -11.36 22.67
N ARG A 440 -51.13 -11.17 23.45
CA ARG A 440 -51.23 -10.73 24.84
C ARG A 440 -51.91 -9.36 24.91
N GLN A 441 -52.74 -9.16 25.93
CA GLN A 441 -53.40 -7.88 26.22
C GLN A 441 -52.64 -7.15 27.33
N GLY A 442 -52.65 -5.82 27.29
CA GLY A 442 -51.96 -4.95 28.26
C GLY A 442 -50.79 -4.19 27.67
N ASP A 443 -49.98 -3.56 28.53
CA ASP A 443 -48.84 -2.78 28.10
C ASP A 443 -47.73 -3.68 27.54
N PRO A 444 -47.05 -3.24 26.46
CA PRO A 444 -45.91 -3.95 25.92
C PRO A 444 -44.76 -3.98 26.94
N PRO A 445 -43.81 -4.92 26.80
CA PRO A 445 -42.67 -4.98 27.71
C PRO A 445 -41.92 -3.63 27.80
N PRO A 446 -41.40 -3.21 28.97
CA PRO A 446 -40.81 -1.86 29.14
C PRO A 446 -39.62 -1.53 28.22
N TRP A 447 -38.96 -2.56 27.68
CA TRP A 447 -37.85 -2.48 26.73
C TRP A 447 -38.29 -2.44 25.26
N ALA A 448 -39.57 -2.65 25.00
CA ALA A 448 -40.19 -2.40 23.71
C ALA A 448 -40.46 -0.91 23.52
N ALA A 449 -40.39 -0.46 22.28
CA ALA A 449 -40.66 0.93 21.92
C ALA A 449 -41.59 1.02 20.70
N PRO A 450 -42.81 0.44 20.77
CA PRO A 450 -43.75 0.42 19.66
C PRO A 450 -44.19 1.82 19.20
N ASP A 451 -44.07 2.82 20.07
CA ASP A 451 -44.38 4.23 19.79
C ASP A 451 -43.35 4.91 18.86
N LEU A 452 -42.17 4.32 18.66
CA LEU A 452 -41.12 4.91 17.81
C LEU A 452 -41.35 4.70 16.31
N ALA A 453 -42.25 3.78 15.93
CA ALA A 453 -42.60 3.52 14.54
C ALA A 453 -43.99 2.86 14.45
N GLU A 454 -44.71 3.14 13.36
CA GLU A 454 -45.92 2.39 13.03
C GLU A 454 -45.58 0.92 12.79
N CYS A 455 -45.96 0.06 13.74
CA CYS A 455 -45.68 -1.37 13.67
C CYS A 455 -46.84 -2.11 12.98
N ASP A 456 -46.53 -2.88 11.94
CA ASP A 456 -47.50 -3.72 11.24
C ASP A 456 -47.74 -5.03 12.01
N PHE A 457 -48.55 -4.94 13.07
CA PHE A 457 -48.91 -6.08 13.91
C PHE A 457 -49.78 -7.12 13.18
N ALA A 458 -50.48 -6.74 12.12
CA ALA A 458 -51.29 -7.67 11.33
C ALA A 458 -50.38 -8.73 10.66
N THR A 459 -49.25 -8.30 10.12
CA THR A 459 -48.23 -9.19 9.55
C THR A 459 -47.68 -10.19 10.58
N LEU A 460 -47.50 -9.77 11.84
CA LEU A 460 -47.03 -10.65 12.90
C LEU A 460 -48.07 -11.70 13.31
N ARG A 461 -49.37 -11.38 13.24
CA ARG A 461 -50.44 -12.29 13.64
C ARG A 461 -50.85 -13.28 12.53
N ALA A 462 -50.24 -13.18 11.35
CA ALA A 462 -50.53 -14.09 10.24
C ALA A 462 -50.16 -15.54 10.62
N PRO A 463 -51.04 -16.53 10.33
CA PRO A 463 -50.85 -17.93 10.74
C PRO A 463 -49.62 -18.60 10.10
N GLU A 464 -49.17 -18.08 8.96
CA GLU A 464 -47.97 -18.57 8.24
C GLU A 464 -46.65 -18.07 8.86
N SER A 465 -46.71 -17.18 9.86
CA SER A 465 -45.53 -16.55 10.42
C SER A 465 -44.93 -17.36 11.59
N TYR A 466 -43.94 -18.21 11.31
CA TYR A 466 -43.21 -18.95 12.34
C TYR A 466 -41.99 -18.17 12.85
N LEU A 467 -41.96 -17.85 14.15
CA LEU A 467 -40.89 -17.08 14.82
C LEU A 467 -40.54 -15.79 14.04
N CYS A 468 -39.29 -15.59 13.63
CA CYS A 468 -38.85 -14.48 12.80
C CYS A 468 -38.34 -14.95 11.42
N THR A 469 -38.92 -16.04 10.91
CA THR A 469 -38.55 -16.59 9.60
C THR A 469 -38.82 -15.56 8.50
N ASN A 470 -37.84 -15.37 7.60
CA ASN A 470 -37.86 -14.36 6.53
C ASN A 470 -37.80 -12.89 6.97
N TYR A 471 -37.55 -12.61 8.26
CA TYR A 471 -37.45 -11.23 8.74
C TYR A 471 -36.01 -10.71 8.72
N ASP A 472 -35.90 -9.40 8.56
CA ASP A 472 -34.65 -8.65 8.63
C ASP A 472 -34.56 -8.00 10.01
N VAL A 473 -33.36 -8.04 10.61
CA VAL A 473 -33.10 -7.40 11.89
C VAL A 473 -32.02 -6.35 11.71
N VAL A 474 -32.31 -5.12 12.09
CA VAL A 474 -31.38 -3.98 12.02
C VAL A 474 -31.00 -3.59 13.44
N VAL A 475 -29.70 -3.47 13.74
CA VAL A 475 -29.19 -3.18 15.09
C VAL A 475 -28.09 -2.13 15.03
N THR A 476 -28.12 -1.11 15.89
CA THR A 476 -27.11 -0.04 15.83
C THR A 476 -25.69 -0.50 16.18
N ARG A 477 -25.57 -1.54 17.00
CA ARG A 477 -24.28 -2.11 17.44
C ARG A 477 -24.25 -3.61 17.20
N GLU A 478 -23.09 -4.13 16.83
CA GLU A 478 -22.89 -5.56 16.58
C GLU A 478 -23.38 -6.43 17.76
N PRO A 479 -24.25 -7.41 17.51
CA PRO A 479 -24.75 -8.34 18.53
C PRO A 479 -23.63 -9.14 19.21
N CYS A 480 -23.72 -9.27 20.54
CA CYS A 480 -22.89 -10.20 21.31
C CYS A 480 -23.30 -11.66 21.09
N THR A 481 -22.53 -12.62 21.62
CA THR A 481 -22.79 -14.06 21.45
C THR A 481 -24.21 -14.47 21.86
N PHE A 482 -24.71 -13.95 22.98
CA PHE A 482 -26.09 -14.21 23.42
C PHE A 482 -27.13 -13.71 22.39
N CYS A 483 -26.98 -12.46 21.92
CA CYS A 483 -27.90 -11.89 20.94
C CYS A 483 -27.81 -12.59 19.58
N ALA A 484 -26.60 -12.92 19.11
CA ALA A 484 -26.38 -13.65 17.88
C ALA A 484 -27.03 -15.04 17.90
N MET A 485 -26.92 -15.75 19.04
CA MET A 485 -27.58 -17.04 19.24
C MET A 485 -29.10 -16.91 19.36
N ALA A 486 -29.60 -15.86 20.01
CA ALA A 486 -31.04 -15.59 20.09
C ALA A 486 -31.65 -15.34 18.69
N LEU A 487 -30.96 -14.59 17.83
CA LEU A 487 -31.36 -14.36 16.43
C LEU A 487 -31.37 -15.66 15.63
N LEU A 488 -30.37 -16.54 15.86
CA LEU A 488 -30.30 -17.87 15.25
C LEU A 488 -31.52 -18.72 15.62
N HIS A 489 -31.83 -18.83 16.92
CA HIS A 489 -32.97 -19.61 17.41
C HIS A 489 -34.32 -19.06 16.96
N ASN A 490 -34.40 -17.76 16.66
CA ASN A 490 -35.60 -17.13 16.09
C ASN A 490 -35.68 -17.20 14.56
N ARG A 491 -34.72 -17.88 13.90
CA ARG A 491 -34.69 -18.13 12.46
C ARG A 491 -34.73 -16.87 11.58
N VAL A 492 -34.11 -15.79 12.06
CA VAL A 492 -33.97 -14.53 11.30
C VAL A 492 -33.31 -14.80 9.96
N LYS A 493 -33.68 -14.05 8.91
CA LYS A 493 -33.11 -14.20 7.57
C LYS A 493 -31.81 -13.43 7.39
N ARG A 494 -31.83 -12.14 7.74
CA ARG A 494 -30.69 -11.23 7.57
C ARG A 494 -30.53 -10.32 8.77
N VAL A 495 -29.29 -10.01 9.12
CA VAL A 495 -28.95 -9.09 10.20
C VAL A 495 -28.07 -7.97 9.65
N PHE A 496 -28.49 -6.74 9.87
CA PHE A 496 -27.76 -5.53 9.52
C PHE A 496 -27.30 -4.84 10.79
N TYR A 497 -26.02 -4.49 10.88
CA TYR A 497 -25.54 -3.70 12.00
C TYR A 497 -24.65 -2.52 11.60
N GLY A 498 -24.68 -1.47 12.42
CA GLY A 498 -23.93 -0.25 12.15
C GLY A 498 -22.48 -0.29 12.59
N CYS A 499 -22.23 -0.28 13.90
CA CYS A 499 -20.86 -0.27 14.44
C CYS A 499 -20.45 -1.64 15.00
N ALA A 500 -19.17 -2.00 14.84
CA ALA A 500 -18.58 -3.21 15.42
C ALA A 500 -18.53 -3.11 16.96
N ALA A 501 -18.48 -4.26 17.64
CA ALA A 501 -18.36 -4.31 19.09
C ALA A 501 -17.20 -5.21 19.53
N THR A 502 -16.51 -4.83 20.60
CA THR A 502 -15.42 -5.62 21.21
C THR A 502 -15.87 -7.03 21.60
N GLN A 503 -17.14 -7.20 21.99
CA GLN A 503 -17.76 -8.48 22.30
C GLN A 503 -18.70 -8.98 21.21
N GLY A 504 -18.54 -8.46 19.99
CA GLY A 504 -19.35 -8.80 18.83
C GLY A 504 -19.10 -10.23 18.36
N ALA A 505 -20.18 -10.96 18.06
CA ALA A 505 -20.13 -12.37 17.67
C ALA A 505 -20.39 -12.61 16.18
N LEU A 506 -20.72 -11.57 15.41
CA LEU A 506 -21.06 -11.72 14.00
C LEU A 506 -19.90 -11.42 13.07
N GLY A 507 -19.14 -10.35 13.32
CA GLY A 507 -17.98 -9.95 12.54
C GLY A 507 -16.67 -9.90 13.33
N SER A 508 -16.76 -9.63 14.64
CA SER A 508 -15.57 -9.33 15.45
C SER A 508 -14.85 -10.58 15.98
N ARG A 509 -15.48 -11.40 16.82
CA ARG A 509 -14.77 -12.50 17.52
C ARG A 509 -14.99 -13.90 16.94
N VAL A 510 -16.20 -14.23 16.52
CA VAL A 510 -16.59 -15.64 16.28
C VAL A 510 -17.14 -15.90 14.88
N LYS A 511 -17.88 -14.95 14.29
CA LYS A 511 -18.71 -15.18 13.09
C LYS A 511 -19.66 -16.37 13.29
N LEU A 512 -20.47 -16.29 14.34
CA LEU A 512 -21.34 -17.38 14.79
C LEU A 512 -22.22 -17.94 13.66
N HIS A 513 -22.75 -17.08 12.79
CA HIS A 513 -23.60 -17.45 11.66
C HIS A 513 -22.88 -18.25 10.56
N THR A 514 -21.55 -18.32 10.57
CA THR A 514 -20.76 -19.08 9.59
C THR A 514 -20.33 -20.45 10.08
N LEU A 515 -20.49 -20.77 11.37
CA LEU A 515 -19.94 -22.00 11.96
C LEU A 515 -20.48 -23.30 11.31
N PRO A 516 -19.63 -24.32 11.10
CA PRO A 516 -20.05 -25.63 10.62
C PRO A 516 -20.63 -26.44 11.79
N GLY A 517 -21.96 -26.52 11.90
CA GLY A 517 -22.63 -27.25 12.99
C GLY A 517 -23.91 -26.59 13.52
N ILE A 518 -24.23 -25.39 13.04
CA ILE A 518 -25.49 -24.71 13.36
C ILE A 518 -26.61 -25.16 12.40
N ASN A 519 -27.80 -25.38 12.94
CA ASN A 519 -28.96 -25.88 12.19
C ASN A 519 -29.66 -24.81 11.32
N HIS A 520 -29.46 -23.52 11.63
CA HIS A 520 -30.01 -22.39 10.88
C HIS A 520 -28.90 -21.38 10.57
N ARG A 521 -28.95 -20.76 9.39
CA ARG A 521 -27.99 -19.75 8.93
C ARG A 521 -28.73 -18.49 8.51
N TYR A 522 -28.11 -17.34 8.77
CA TYR A 522 -28.61 -16.04 8.36
C TYR A 522 -27.48 -15.20 7.80
N GLU A 523 -27.83 -14.27 6.92
CA GLU A 523 -26.87 -13.37 6.29
C GLU A 523 -26.58 -12.20 7.22
N VAL A 524 -25.34 -11.71 7.20
CA VAL A 524 -24.95 -10.58 8.02
C VAL A 524 -24.25 -9.53 7.18
N PHE A 525 -24.67 -8.28 7.36
CA PHE A 525 -24.09 -7.11 6.73
C PHE A 525 -23.76 -6.07 7.81
N GLY A 526 -22.50 -5.65 7.87
CA GLY A 526 -22.03 -4.62 8.81
C GLY A 526 -21.86 -3.25 8.16
N ARG A 527 -21.54 -2.24 8.97
CA ARG A 527 -21.23 -0.86 8.55
C ARG A 527 -22.40 -0.04 8.01
N VAL A 528 -23.64 -0.42 8.34
CA VAL A 528 -24.82 0.37 7.95
C VAL A 528 -24.92 1.64 8.81
N MET A 529 -24.81 2.83 8.22
CA MET A 529 -24.78 4.11 8.96
C MET A 529 -23.78 4.07 10.14
N ARG A 530 -22.54 3.65 9.82
CA ARG A 530 -21.51 3.31 10.81
C ARG A 530 -21.20 4.48 11.74
N GLU A 531 -21.09 5.69 11.21
CA GLU A 531 -20.67 6.88 11.96
C GLU A 531 -21.73 7.28 12.99
N GLU A 532 -22.98 7.37 12.56
CA GLU A 532 -24.12 7.71 13.40
C GLU A 532 -24.30 6.66 14.51
N CYS A 533 -24.16 5.38 14.15
CA CYS A 533 -24.19 4.29 15.11
C CYS A 533 -23.04 4.33 16.11
N ALA A 534 -21.83 4.68 15.67
CA ALA A 534 -20.65 4.78 16.54
C ALA A 534 -20.77 5.95 17.53
N GLN A 535 -21.28 7.10 17.08
CA GLN A 535 -21.56 8.26 17.95
C GLN A 535 -22.57 7.90 19.06
N MET A 536 -23.52 7.02 18.77
CA MET A 536 -24.45 6.54 19.79
C MET A 536 -23.75 5.73 20.90
N VAL A 537 -22.67 5.02 20.61
CA VAL A 537 -21.95 4.20 21.60
C VAL A 537 -20.84 4.98 22.30
N ALA A 538 -20.08 5.80 21.57
CA ALA A 538 -18.92 6.54 22.09
C ALA A 538 -19.29 7.52 23.23
N ALA A 539 -20.49 8.11 23.19
CA ALA A 539 -20.97 8.98 24.27
C ALA A 539 -21.20 8.26 25.62
N CYS A 540 -21.20 6.92 25.66
CA CYS A 540 -21.35 6.14 26.89
C CYS A 540 -20.01 5.74 27.54
N ASP A 541 -18.95 5.55 26.76
CA ASP A 541 -17.66 5.04 27.29
C ASP A 541 -16.81 6.13 27.98
N VAL A 542 -17.17 7.42 27.85
CA VAL A 542 -16.42 8.56 28.44
C VAL A 542 -16.74 8.78 29.92
N LYS A 543 -17.73 8.11 30.52
CA LYS A 543 -18.18 8.40 31.90
C LYS A 543 -17.76 7.40 32.98
N HIS A 544 -16.98 6.35 32.67
CA HIS A 544 -16.63 5.33 33.67
C HIS A 544 -15.15 5.19 34.05
N ASP A 545 -14.23 6.00 33.52
CA ASP A 545 -12.82 5.98 33.95
C ASP A 545 -12.46 7.03 35.03
N CYS A 546 -13.47 7.59 35.72
CA CYS A 546 -13.28 8.48 36.87
C CYS A 546 -14.04 7.98 38.10
N CYS A 547 -13.66 6.82 38.64
CA CYS A 547 -13.65 6.49 40.08
C CYS A 547 -13.47 4.98 40.30
N SER A 548 -12.49 4.67 41.16
CA SER A 548 -12.20 3.40 41.87
C SER A 548 -11.14 2.51 41.22
#